data_AF-A0A9D9J5F9-F1
#
_entry.id   AF-A0A9D9J5F9-F1
#
_cell.length_a   1.000
_cell.length_b   1.000
_cell.length_c   1.000
_cell.angle_alpha   90.00
_cell.angle_beta   90.00
_cell.angle_gamma   90.00
#
_symmetry.space_group_name_H-M   'P 1'
#
loop_
_entity.id
_entity.type
_entity.pdbx_description
1 polymer ?
#
loop_
_entity_poly.entity_id
_entity_poly.type
_entity_poly.pdbx_seq_one_letter_code
_entity_poly.pdbx_strand_id
1 'polypeptide(L)'
;MASIECFMPEMPEDGIGTALEYFSKNSTFVGMTVLPETSVRKTSILKSIADAVSSEYLLLCTGEMAVTPGMYALDRFVAVAEDSGADMVYSDRYDFVHSDENGGRLLLHPLIDCLKGALRDDFDFGPVLVFRSSSFRKAVREMKEEYLYGALYDLRLRMKKIVHLREPLYTAVPRDFRKSGERQFDYVDPKNRDVQKEMETICTEHLKRIGAFLCPVPADSPDAVPVICPGSTVTPEPAGCPVKASVIIPVFNRAGTIRDAVESALSQECDFGYNVIVVDNHSTDGTTELLERLVEETSSSEAVSAGGPCGGQRLIHIVPEDRGLGIGGCWNLAVQDSRCGEFAVQLDSDDVYSGHGSLARIVEGFDNMKCAMVIGSYLMTDFGLNPIPPGVIDHREWTDSNGMNNALRINGLGAPRAFRTSLLRKFRFPDVSYGEDYAMGLRISREYRIGRIYDVLYYCRRWEGNSDAALDIGRLNANNLYKDSLRTWEIEARIAMNRNNGGH
;
A
#
# COMPACT_ATOMS: atom_id res chain seq x y z
N MET A 1 -27.19 29.30 16.07
CA MET A 1 -25.87 29.02 15.50
C MET A 1 -25.49 27.63 15.93
N ALA A 2 -24.99 26.81 15.01
CA ALA A 2 -24.53 25.48 15.34
C ALA A 2 -23.39 25.55 16.37
N SER A 3 -23.41 24.63 17.32
CA SER A 3 -22.45 24.59 18.44
C SER A 3 -21.48 23.43 18.31
N ILE A 4 -20.26 23.63 18.83
CA ILE A 4 -19.21 22.61 18.86
C ILE A 4 -18.60 22.44 20.25
N GLU A 5 -18.49 21.18 20.70
CA GLU A 5 -17.75 20.78 21.90
C GLU A 5 -16.44 20.09 21.53
N CYS A 6 -15.37 20.37 22.28
CA CYS A 6 -14.07 19.74 22.09
C CYS A 6 -13.86 18.58 23.06
N PHE A 7 -13.42 17.44 22.55
CA PHE A 7 -12.98 16.29 23.33
C PHE A 7 -11.49 16.08 23.07
N MET A 8 -10.70 16.14 24.15
CA MET A 8 -9.25 16.07 24.06
C MET A 8 -8.69 15.10 25.11
N PRO A 9 -7.81 14.17 24.72
CA PRO A 9 -7.06 13.35 25.66
C PRO A 9 -6.27 14.18 26.66
N GLU A 10 -6.02 13.61 27.85
CA GLU A 10 -5.12 14.23 28.82
C GLU A 10 -3.73 14.46 28.21
N MET A 11 -3.16 15.63 28.48
CA MET A 11 -1.87 16.06 27.92
C MET A 11 -0.87 16.31 29.06
N PRO A 12 0.40 15.87 28.97
CA PRO A 12 1.39 16.02 30.05
C PRO A 12 1.86 17.46 30.35
N GLU A 13 1.53 18.44 29.49
CA GLU A 13 1.93 19.85 29.58
C GLU A 13 0.70 20.77 29.42
N ASP A 14 0.85 22.09 29.62
CA ASP A 14 -0.21 23.13 29.55
C ASP A 14 -0.82 23.35 28.13
N GLY A 15 -0.72 22.34 27.26
CA GLY A 15 -1.38 22.30 25.96
C GLY A 15 -2.91 22.34 26.07
N ILE A 16 -3.49 21.87 27.19
CA ILE A 16 -4.93 21.97 27.46
C ILE A 16 -5.33 23.43 27.72
N GLY A 17 -4.58 24.15 28.56
CA GLY A 17 -4.82 25.56 28.86
C GLY A 17 -4.69 26.42 27.61
N THR A 18 -3.63 26.19 26.84
CA THR A 18 -3.39 26.88 25.56
C THR A 18 -4.52 26.61 24.57
N ALA A 19 -4.89 25.34 24.34
CA ALA A 19 -5.97 24.99 23.43
C ALA A 19 -7.30 25.60 23.87
N LEU A 20 -7.63 25.58 25.17
CA LEU A 20 -8.84 26.19 25.71
C LEU A 20 -8.87 27.69 25.47
N GLU A 21 -7.75 28.39 25.70
CA GLU A 21 -7.66 29.83 25.45
C GLU A 21 -7.98 30.16 24.00
N TYR A 22 -7.42 29.42 23.04
CA TYR A 22 -7.68 29.66 21.63
C TYR A 22 -9.09 29.22 21.19
N PHE A 23 -9.58 28.07 21.66
CA PHE A 23 -10.94 27.61 21.32
C PHE A 23 -12.01 28.55 21.85
N SER A 24 -11.85 29.07 23.08
CA SER A 24 -12.78 30.02 23.70
C SER A 24 -12.97 31.34 22.94
N LYS A 25 -12.06 31.67 22.00
CA LYS A 25 -12.17 32.84 21.11
C LYS A 25 -13.13 32.63 19.94
N ASN A 26 -13.62 31.40 19.70
CA ASN A 26 -14.53 31.07 18.60
C ASN A 26 -15.99 31.10 19.08
N SER A 27 -16.89 31.66 18.27
CA SER A 27 -18.28 31.91 18.70
C SER A 27 -19.15 30.66 18.77
N THR A 28 -18.81 29.63 17.99
CA THR A 28 -19.47 28.33 17.96
C THR A 28 -19.06 27.40 19.10
N PHE A 29 -17.95 27.68 19.79
CA PHE A 29 -17.40 26.80 20.83
C PHE A 29 -18.20 26.92 22.13
N VAL A 30 -18.69 25.79 22.65
CA VAL A 30 -19.54 25.77 23.85
C VAL A 30 -18.92 25.04 25.05
N GLY A 31 -17.85 24.28 24.86
CA GLY A 31 -17.18 23.60 25.97
C GLY A 31 -16.10 22.63 25.53
N MET A 32 -15.25 22.25 26.49
CA MET A 32 -14.21 21.25 26.31
C MET A 32 -14.28 20.21 27.43
N THR A 33 -14.15 18.94 27.06
CA THR A 33 -14.04 17.81 27.98
C THR A 33 -12.69 17.15 27.79
N VAL A 34 -11.94 17.05 28.90
CA VAL A 34 -10.69 16.30 28.94
C VAL A 34 -11.03 14.82 29.18
N LEU A 35 -10.53 13.95 28.32
CA LEU A 35 -10.77 12.52 28.41
C LEU A 35 -9.84 11.89 29.46
N PRO A 36 -10.32 10.91 30.24
CA PRO A 36 -9.56 10.32 31.35
C PRO A 36 -8.40 9.41 30.91
N GLU A 37 -8.28 9.14 29.61
CA GLU A 37 -7.21 8.34 29.03
C GLU A 37 -6.60 9.07 27.83
N THR A 38 -5.34 8.74 27.54
CA THR A 38 -4.57 9.36 26.45
C THR A 38 -4.97 8.89 25.05
N SER A 39 -5.71 7.78 24.92
CA SER A 39 -5.99 7.15 23.62
C SER A 39 -7.48 7.18 23.28
N VAL A 40 -7.82 7.91 22.21
CA VAL A 40 -9.15 7.93 21.58
C VAL A 40 -9.45 6.68 20.75
N ARG A 41 -8.55 5.70 20.76
CA ARG A 41 -8.62 4.52 19.88
C ARG A 41 -9.41 3.34 20.50
N LYS A 42 -9.89 3.50 21.74
CA LYS A 42 -10.69 2.49 22.46
C LYS A 42 -12.19 2.73 22.29
N THR A 43 -12.95 1.65 22.21
CA THR A 43 -14.42 1.73 22.07
C THR A 43 -15.08 2.36 23.29
N SER A 44 -14.63 2.03 24.49
CA SER A 44 -15.08 2.63 25.75
C SER A 44 -14.98 4.16 25.78
N ILE A 45 -13.91 4.72 25.20
CA ILE A 45 -13.70 6.17 25.11
C ILE A 45 -14.64 6.80 24.09
N LEU A 46 -14.86 6.17 22.94
CA LEU A 46 -15.84 6.69 21.98
C LEU A 46 -17.28 6.63 22.53
N LYS A 47 -17.60 5.60 23.33
CA LYS A 47 -18.88 5.49 24.05
C LYS A 47 -19.06 6.63 25.06
N SER A 48 -18.04 6.92 25.87
CA SER A 48 -18.13 8.03 26.84
C SER A 48 -18.28 9.39 26.16
N ILE A 49 -17.61 9.62 25.03
CA ILE A 49 -17.81 10.82 24.21
C ILE A 49 -19.24 10.89 23.67
N ALA A 50 -19.77 9.78 23.14
CA ALA A 50 -21.13 9.71 22.59
C ALA A 50 -22.21 10.02 23.63
N ASP A 51 -21.99 9.62 24.89
CA ASP A 51 -22.87 9.86 26.02
C ASP A 51 -22.74 11.30 26.57
N ALA A 52 -21.53 11.87 26.53
CA ALA A 52 -21.23 13.19 27.09
C ALA A 52 -21.55 14.36 26.15
N VAL A 53 -21.34 14.18 24.83
CA VAL A 53 -21.57 15.25 23.85
C VAL A 53 -23.02 15.71 23.92
N SER A 54 -23.25 17.02 23.91
CA SER A 54 -24.57 17.66 23.94
C SER A 54 -24.79 18.61 22.75
N SER A 55 -23.71 19.10 22.18
CA SER A 55 -23.66 19.99 21.00
C SER A 55 -23.96 19.28 19.67
N GLU A 56 -24.23 20.07 18.63
CA GLU A 56 -24.53 19.56 17.28
C GLU A 56 -23.32 18.94 16.58
N TYR A 57 -22.13 19.48 16.85
CA TYR A 57 -20.85 18.99 16.34
C TYR A 57 -19.88 18.73 17.49
N LEU A 58 -18.99 17.76 17.31
CA LEU A 58 -17.89 17.54 18.23
C LEU A 58 -16.57 17.61 17.50
N LEU A 59 -15.60 18.28 18.11
CA LEU A 59 -14.20 18.25 17.71
C LEU A 59 -13.49 17.21 18.57
N LEU A 60 -12.81 16.27 17.93
CA LEU A 60 -11.98 15.27 18.57
C LEU A 60 -10.51 15.55 18.25
N CYS A 61 -9.72 15.82 19.30
CA CYS A 61 -8.27 15.83 19.20
C CYS A 61 -7.74 14.41 19.39
N THR A 62 -6.86 13.92 18.51
CA THR A 62 -6.33 12.55 18.62
C THR A 62 -5.32 12.37 19.77
N GLY A 63 -4.74 13.47 20.27
CA GLY A 63 -3.75 13.47 21.36
C GLY A 63 -2.30 13.30 20.91
N GLU A 64 -2.06 13.06 19.62
CA GLU A 64 -0.72 12.81 19.05
C GLU A 64 0.13 14.08 18.92
N MET A 65 -0.53 15.23 18.77
CA MET A 65 0.10 16.53 18.55
C MET A 65 -0.58 17.59 19.40
N ALA A 66 0.17 18.60 19.83
CA ALA A 66 -0.45 19.81 20.37
C ALA A 66 -1.04 20.61 19.20
N VAL A 67 -2.23 21.18 19.40
CA VAL A 67 -2.98 21.87 18.34
C VAL A 67 -3.28 23.30 18.78
N THR A 68 -3.06 24.25 17.88
CA THR A 68 -3.49 25.64 18.02
C THR A 68 -4.40 25.99 16.84
N PRO A 69 -5.71 26.20 17.08
CA PRO A 69 -6.64 26.57 16.01
C PRO A 69 -6.31 27.97 15.47
N GLY A 70 -6.49 28.14 14.16
CA GLY A 70 -6.42 29.43 13.51
C GLY A 70 -7.62 30.32 13.85
N MET A 71 -7.57 31.56 13.39
CA MET A 71 -8.67 32.51 13.53
C MET A 71 -9.93 31.98 12.82
N TYR A 72 -11.05 31.90 13.54
CA TYR A 72 -12.34 31.37 13.05
C TYR A 72 -12.30 29.92 12.54
N ALA A 73 -11.29 29.14 12.91
CA ALA A 73 -11.14 27.77 12.43
C ALA A 73 -12.35 26.90 12.80
N LEU A 74 -12.88 27.02 14.02
CA LEU A 74 -14.05 26.25 14.46
C LEU A 74 -15.32 26.68 13.74
N ASP A 75 -15.53 27.99 13.60
CA ASP A 75 -16.66 28.53 12.82
C ASP A 75 -16.60 28.02 11.38
N ARG A 76 -15.39 27.94 10.78
CA ARG A 76 -15.18 27.42 9.43
C ARG A 76 -15.49 25.93 9.31
N PHE A 77 -15.02 25.10 10.24
CA PHE A 77 -15.34 23.67 10.25
C PHE A 77 -16.85 23.43 10.36
N VAL A 78 -17.51 24.11 11.29
CA VAL A 78 -18.96 23.98 11.52
C VAL A 78 -19.75 24.43 10.28
N ALA A 79 -19.40 25.59 9.70
CA ALA A 79 -20.08 26.10 8.50
C ALA A 79 -20.00 25.10 7.33
N VAL A 80 -18.82 24.56 7.04
CA VAL A 80 -18.67 23.58 5.95
C VAL A 80 -19.39 22.26 6.28
N ALA A 81 -19.35 21.79 7.52
CA ALA A 81 -20.06 20.59 7.93
C ALA A 81 -21.58 20.73 7.82
N GLU A 82 -22.11 21.93 8.10
CA GLU A 82 -23.52 22.27 7.95
C GLU A 82 -23.93 22.37 6.48
N ASP A 83 -23.26 23.22 5.70
CA ASP A 83 -23.57 23.48 4.29
C ASP A 83 -23.46 22.22 3.42
N SER A 84 -22.48 21.38 3.71
CA SER A 84 -22.28 20.12 2.97
C SER A 84 -23.11 18.97 3.52
N GLY A 85 -23.64 19.04 4.74
CA GLY A 85 -24.25 17.88 5.39
C GLY A 85 -23.25 16.76 5.69
N ALA A 86 -21.99 17.09 5.95
CA ALA A 86 -20.95 16.10 6.25
C ALA A 86 -21.20 15.37 7.58
N ASP A 87 -20.81 14.10 7.61
CA ASP A 87 -20.72 13.30 8.84
C ASP A 87 -19.42 13.61 9.58
N MET A 88 -18.36 13.87 8.83
CA MET A 88 -17.01 14.14 9.33
C MET A 88 -16.30 15.16 8.43
N VAL A 89 -15.59 16.11 9.04
CA VAL A 89 -14.73 17.06 8.35
C VAL A 89 -13.33 17.11 8.97
N TYR A 90 -12.34 17.37 8.13
CA TYR A 90 -10.92 17.52 8.50
C TYR A 90 -10.27 18.51 7.54
N SER A 91 -9.08 19.02 7.86
CA SER A 91 -8.43 20.05 7.06
C SER A 91 -6.93 19.84 6.91
N ASP A 92 -6.35 20.51 5.90
CA ASP A 92 -4.92 20.81 5.88
C ASP A 92 -4.50 21.50 7.19
N ARG A 93 -3.18 21.53 7.44
CA ARG A 93 -2.62 22.16 8.63
C ARG A 93 -1.24 22.76 8.36
N TYR A 94 -0.76 23.54 9.31
CA TYR A 94 0.67 23.85 9.42
C TYR A 94 1.33 22.96 10.46
N ASP A 95 2.48 22.37 10.13
CA ASP A 95 3.35 21.74 11.10
C ASP A 95 4.39 22.75 11.59
N PHE A 96 4.52 22.91 12.90
CA PHE A 96 5.55 23.75 13.50
C PHE A 96 6.85 22.97 13.64
N VAL A 97 7.93 23.51 13.07
CA VAL A 97 9.26 22.92 13.13
C VAL A 97 10.19 23.87 13.87
N HIS A 98 10.76 23.40 14.98
CA HIS A 98 11.80 24.14 15.70
C HIS A 98 13.05 24.30 14.81
N SER A 99 13.60 25.51 14.77
CA SER A 99 14.90 25.81 14.14
C SER A 99 15.83 26.43 15.15
N ASP A 100 17.12 26.11 15.03
CA ASP A 100 18.18 26.56 15.95
C ASP A 100 18.45 28.08 15.87
N GLU A 101 18.01 28.74 14.80
CA GLU A 101 18.15 30.18 14.59
C GLU A 101 16.78 30.87 14.72
N ASN A 102 16.55 31.54 15.87
CA ASN A 102 15.50 32.51 16.15
C ASN A 102 14.09 32.25 15.55
N GLY A 103 13.35 31.34 16.20
CA GLY A 103 11.92 31.15 16.00
C GLY A 103 11.61 30.02 15.02
N GLY A 104 10.77 29.07 15.45
CA GLY A 104 10.39 27.95 14.59
C GLY A 104 9.59 28.39 13.36
N ARG A 105 9.59 27.54 12.32
CA ARG A 105 8.89 27.79 11.06
C ARG A 105 7.60 26.99 10.97
N LEU A 106 6.62 27.54 10.26
CA LEU A 106 5.40 26.83 9.86
C LEU A 106 5.61 26.22 8.47
N LEU A 107 5.41 24.92 8.33
CA LEU A 107 5.42 24.21 7.06
C LEU A 107 4.01 23.77 6.73
N LEU A 108 3.55 24.04 5.50
CA LEU A 108 2.24 23.58 5.04
C LEU A 108 2.26 22.05 4.94
N HIS A 109 1.30 21.41 5.58
CA HIS A 109 1.05 19.97 5.50
C HIS A 109 -0.31 19.74 4.80
N PRO A 110 -0.32 19.60 3.47
CA PRO A 110 -1.54 19.28 2.74
C PRO A 110 -1.94 17.82 2.96
N LEU A 111 -3.24 17.56 3.04
CA LEU A 111 -3.83 16.23 3.10
C LEU A 111 -4.50 15.87 1.77
N ILE A 112 -5.03 14.64 1.68
CA ILE A 112 -5.76 14.15 0.50
C ILE A 112 -7.21 13.87 0.83
N ASP A 113 -8.06 13.86 -0.19
CA ASP A 113 -9.47 13.50 -0.05
C ASP A 113 -9.62 12.01 0.32
N CYS A 114 -10.49 11.70 1.28
CA CYS A 114 -10.78 10.33 1.70
C CYS A 114 -11.67 9.62 0.67
N LEU A 115 -11.06 9.02 -0.35
CA LEU A 115 -11.76 8.21 -1.34
C LEU A 115 -12.40 6.96 -0.71
N LYS A 116 -13.36 6.36 -1.40
CA LYS A 116 -14.00 5.10 -0.97
C LYS A 116 -13.00 3.97 -0.72
N GLY A 117 -11.94 3.92 -1.52
CA GLY A 117 -10.84 2.98 -1.40
C GLY A 117 -9.76 3.36 -0.40
N ALA A 118 -9.87 4.49 0.29
CA ALA A 118 -8.93 4.87 1.35
C ALA A 118 -9.13 4.00 2.60
N LEU A 119 -8.85 2.69 2.51
CA LEU A 119 -9.06 1.69 3.56
C LEU A 119 -7.82 1.40 4.40
N ARG A 120 -6.77 2.22 4.29
CA ARG A 120 -5.57 2.03 5.11
C ARG A 120 -5.82 2.53 6.53
N ASP A 121 -5.38 1.81 7.54
CA ASP A 121 -5.44 2.27 8.93
C ASP A 121 -4.44 3.41 9.25
N ASP A 122 -3.54 3.73 8.30
CA ASP A 122 -2.54 4.80 8.38
C ASP A 122 -2.93 6.11 7.68
N PHE A 123 -4.18 6.26 7.22
CA PHE A 123 -4.61 7.47 6.52
C PHE A 123 -4.51 8.71 7.42
N ASP A 124 -3.78 9.73 6.96
CA ASP A 124 -3.59 10.98 7.69
C ASP A 124 -4.80 11.91 7.53
N PHE A 125 -5.57 12.08 8.60
CA PHE A 125 -6.61 13.12 8.72
C PHE A 125 -6.13 14.34 9.50
N GLY A 126 -4.90 14.32 10.00
CA GLY A 126 -4.39 15.22 11.01
C GLY A 126 -4.96 14.95 12.41
N PRO A 127 -4.48 15.71 13.41
CA PRO A 127 -4.86 15.51 14.81
C PRO A 127 -6.24 16.06 15.17
N VAL A 128 -6.94 16.76 14.27
CA VAL A 128 -8.24 17.40 14.52
C VAL A 128 -9.30 16.79 13.60
N LEU A 129 -10.29 16.15 14.20
CA LEU A 129 -11.41 15.54 13.49
C LEU A 129 -12.71 16.16 14.00
N VAL A 130 -13.54 16.69 13.11
CA VAL A 130 -14.85 17.24 13.50
C VAL A 130 -15.94 16.33 12.99
N PHE A 131 -16.85 15.90 13.87
CA PHE A 131 -17.96 15.02 13.54
C PHE A 131 -19.29 15.69 13.81
N ARG A 132 -20.29 15.36 12.99
CA ARG A 132 -21.69 15.59 13.33
C ARG A 132 -22.07 14.66 14.48
N SER A 133 -22.53 15.20 15.61
CA SER A 133 -22.78 14.41 16.83
C SER A 133 -23.80 13.30 16.63
N SER A 134 -24.82 13.51 15.79
CA SER A 134 -25.80 12.46 15.46
C SER A 134 -25.20 11.30 14.66
N SER A 135 -24.33 11.58 13.69
CA SER A 135 -23.62 10.56 12.90
C SER A 135 -22.61 9.80 13.77
N PHE A 136 -21.87 10.50 14.64
CA PHE A 136 -20.95 9.90 15.60
C PHE A 136 -21.67 8.93 16.55
N ARG A 137 -22.73 9.39 17.24
CA ARG A 137 -23.50 8.53 18.18
C ARG A 137 -24.09 7.31 17.49
N LYS A 138 -24.61 7.47 16.27
CA LYS A 138 -25.13 6.36 15.48
C LYS A 138 -24.03 5.33 15.20
N ALA A 139 -22.87 5.77 14.71
CA ALA A 139 -21.77 4.88 14.38
C ALA A 139 -21.22 4.14 15.61
N VAL A 140 -21.06 4.84 16.74
CA VAL A 140 -20.61 4.23 18.01
C VAL A 140 -21.62 3.20 18.51
N ARG A 141 -22.93 3.45 18.41
CA ARG A 141 -23.97 2.48 18.79
C ARG A 141 -23.96 1.21 17.93
N GLU A 142 -23.53 1.32 16.68
CA GLU A 142 -23.43 0.18 15.75
C GLU A 142 -22.10 -0.60 15.88
N MET A 143 -21.19 -0.17 16.75
CA MET A 143 -19.98 -0.95 17.10
C MET A 143 -20.39 -2.14 17.96
N LYS A 144 -20.12 -3.35 17.46
CA LYS A 144 -20.49 -4.61 18.14
C LYS A 144 -19.38 -5.12 19.05
N GLU A 145 -18.14 -4.89 18.64
CA GLU A 145 -16.94 -5.35 19.34
C GLU A 145 -16.39 -4.25 20.25
N GLU A 146 -15.68 -4.65 21.30
CA GLU A 146 -14.95 -3.73 22.18
C GLU A 146 -13.49 -3.65 21.74
N TYR A 147 -13.19 -2.72 20.84
CA TYR A 147 -11.85 -2.50 20.30
C TYR A 147 -10.93 -1.79 21.30
N LEU A 148 -9.66 -2.21 21.35
CA LEU A 148 -8.62 -1.61 22.18
C LEU A 148 -7.73 -0.61 21.42
N TYR A 149 -7.65 -0.73 20.09
CA TYR A 149 -6.69 -0.03 19.25
C TYR A 149 -7.29 0.63 18.00
N GLY A 150 -8.43 0.16 17.51
CA GLY A 150 -8.99 0.49 16.20
C GLY A 150 -10.37 1.13 16.21
N ALA A 151 -10.89 1.56 17.37
CA ALA A 151 -12.25 2.11 17.45
C ALA A 151 -12.41 3.37 16.56
N LEU A 152 -11.39 4.23 16.49
CA LEU A 152 -11.39 5.40 15.62
C LEU A 152 -11.36 5.02 14.13
N TYR A 153 -10.71 3.90 13.79
CA TYR A 153 -10.69 3.36 12.44
C TYR A 153 -12.06 2.79 12.02
N ASP A 154 -12.73 2.00 12.89
CA ASP A 154 -14.11 1.56 12.59
C ASP A 154 -15.10 2.74 12.53
N LEU A 155 -14.91 3.75 13.40
CA LEU A 155 -15.71 4.99 13.38
C LEU A 155 -15.63 5.67 12.02
N ARG A 156 -14.41 5.92 11.49
CA ARG A 156 -14.27 6.59 10.20
C ARG A 156 -14.91 5.79 9.06
N LEU A 157 -14.77 4.47 9.08
CA LEU A 157 -15.32 3.57 8.05
C LEU A 157 -16.85 3.50 8.06
N ARG A 158 -17.50 4.09 9.07
CA ARG A 158 -18.97 4.23 9.16
C ARG A 158 -19.45 5.60 8.70
N MET A 159 -18.57 6.59 8.57
CA MET A 159 -18.92 7.90 8.04
C MET A 159 -19.21 7.80 6.55
N LYS A 160 -20.35 8.32 6.10
CA LYS A 160 -20.77 8.21 4.69
C LYS A 160 -20.31 9.40 3.88
N LYS A 161 -20.34 10.59 4.47
CA LYS A 161 -19.92 11.84 3.84
C LYS A 161 -18.79 12.48 4.64
N ILE A 162 -17.57 12.22 4.21
CA ILE A 162 -16.36 12.85 4.75
C ILE A 162 -15.97 14.00 3.81
N VAL A 163 -15.71 15.18 4.36
CA VAL A 163 -15.30 16.36 3.59
C VAL A 163 -13.93 16.85 4.06
N HIS A 164 -13.05 17.08 3.09
CA HIS A 164 -11.73 17.61 3.30
C HIS A 164 -11.70 19.12 2.98
N LEU A 165 -11.29 19.94 3.94
CA LEU A 165 -11.06 21.37 3.76
C LEU A 165 -9.59 21.59 3.39
N ARG A 166 -9.35 22.03 2.15
CA ARG A 166 -8.00 22.34 1.61
C ARG A 166 -7.48 23.70 2.10
N GLU A 167 -7.66 23.94 3.39
CA GLU A 167 -7.39 25.19 4.09
C GLU A 167 -6.61 24.84 5.36
N PRO A 168 -5.43 25.44 5.61
CA PRO A 168 -4.68 25.16 6.83
C PRO A 168 -5.33 25.85 8.03
N LEU A 169 -6.27 25.16 8.68
CA LEU A 169 -7.11 25.75 9.74
C LEU A 169 -6.47 25.72 11.13
N TYR A 170 -5.36 25.02 11.32
CA TYR A 170 -4.67 24.96 12.60
C TYR A 170 -3.17 24.68 12.43
N THR A 171 -2.43 24.97 13.49
CA THR A 171 -1.03 24.58 13.63
C THR A 171 -0.93 23.36 14.53
N ALA A 172 -0.18 22.35 14.09
CA ALA A 172 0.14 21.16 14.87
C ALA A 172 1.63 21.15 15.24
N VAL A 173 1.94 20.76 16.48
CA VAL A 173 3.30 20.59 16.96
C VAL A 173 3.52 19.09 17.23
N PRO A 174 4.35 18.39 16.43
CA PRO A 174 4.67 16.99 16.65
C PRO A 174 5.34 16.78 18.02
N ARG A 175 4.92 15.72 18.73
CA ARG A 175 5.49 15.30 20.01
C ARG A 175 6.59 14.24 19.88
N ASP A 176 6.73 13.69 18.68
CA ASP A 176 7.65 12.60 18.35
C ASP A 176 8.49 13.00 17.14
N PHE A 177 9.79 13.19 17.39
CA PHE A 177 10.78 13.64 16.40
C PHE A 177 11.41 12.50 15.58
N ARG A 178 10.87 11.26 15.66
CA ARG A 178 11.33 10.13 14.85
C ARG A 178 11.04 10.32 13.36
N LYS A 179 11.93 9.83 12.48
CA LYS A 179 11.90 10.06 11.02
C LYS A 179 10.80 9.22 10.33
N SER A 180 10.21 9.72 9.24
CA SER A 180 9.11 9.06 8.50
C SER A 180 9.47 7.67 7.94
N GLY A 181 10.74 7.44 7.56
CA GLY A 181 11.23 6.14 7.08
C GLY A 181 11.22 5.02 8.13
N GLU A 182 11.22 5.35 9.42
CA GLU A 182 11.09 4.35 10.51
C GLU A 182 9.64 3.85 10.64
N ARG A 183 8.64 4.71 10.34
CA ARG A 183 7.20 4.38 10.46
C ARG A 183 6.68 3.48 9.35
N GLN A 184 7.33 3.46 8.18
CA GLN A 184 6.88 2.67 7.03
C GLN A 184 6.84 1.16 7.33
N PHE A 185 7.58 0.69 8.35
CA PHE A 185 7.67 -0.72 8.73
C PHE A 185 7.09 -1.03 10.10
N ASP A 186 6.38 -0.09 10.75
CA ASP A 186 5.80 -0.30 12.08
C ASP A 186 4.83 -1.50 12.11
N TYR A 187 4.20 -1.83 10.98
CA TYR A 187 3.31 -3.00 10.87
C TYR A 187 4.05 -4.35 10.97
N VAL A 188 5.38 -4.36 10.84
CA VAL A 188 6.25 -5.55 10.94
C VAL A 188 6.73 -5.78 12.38
N ASP A 189 6.59 -4.80 13.29
CA ASP A 189 6.95 -4.97 14.70
C ASP A 189 6.04 -6.04 15.35
N PRO A 190 6.59 -7.12 15.95
CA PRO A 190 5.81 -8.12 16.68
C PRO A 190 4.89 -7.54 17.76
N LYS A 191 5.24 -6.38 18.34
CA LYS A 191 4.43 -5.65 19.33
C LYS A 191 3.14 -5.06 18.74
N ASN A 192 3.07 -4.89 17.43
CA ASN A 192 1.91 -4.39 16.71
C ASN A 192 1.02 -5.50 16.15
N ARG A 193 1.34 -6.79 16.37
CA ARG A 193 0.56 -7.90 15.81
C ARG A 193 -0.91 -7.88 16.21
N ASP A 194 -1.21 -7.60 17.47
CA ASP A 194 -2.60 -7.56 17.94
C ASP A 194 -3.34 -6.32 17.44
N VAL A 195 -2.64 -5.19 17.29
CA VAL A 195 -3.16 -4.00 16.59
C VAL A 195 -3.51 -4.37 15.14
N GLN A 196 -2.60 -5.02 14.41
CA GLN A 196 -2.80 -5.38 13.00
C GLN A 196 -3.96 -6.36 12.81
N LYS A 197 -4.13 -7.35 13.69
CA LYS A 197 -5.30 -8.25 13.68
C LYS A 197 -6.60 -7.50 13.90
N GLU A 198 -6.62 -6.54 14.82
CA GLU A 198 -7.80 -5.73 15.09
C GLU A 198 -8.15 -4.84 13.86
N MET A 199 -7.16 -4.19 13.25
CA MET A 199 -7.35 -3.39 12.02
C MET A 199 -7.83 -4.24 10.84
N GLU A 200 -7.29 -5.45 10.66
CA GLU A 200 -7.74 -6.41 9.65
C GLU A 200 -9.21 -6.81 9.89
N THR A 201 -9.58 -7.10 11.14
CA THR A 201 -10.95 -7.46 11.52
C THR A 201 -11.92 -6.32 11.19
N ILE A 202 -11.57 -5.09 11.55
CA ILE A 202 -12.38 -3.90 11.28
C ILE A 202 -12.57 -3.69 9.77
N CYS A 203 -11.49 -3.76 8.99
CA CYS A 203 -11.57 -3.62 7.54
C CYS A 203 -12.44 -4.71 6.91
N THR A 204 -12.27 -5.96 7.37
CA THR A 204 -13.06 -7.11 6.91
C THR A 204 -14.55 -6.92 7.17
N GLU A 205 -14.92 -6.49 8.38
CA GLU A 205 -16.32 -6.19 8.71
C GLU A 205 -16.86 -5.01 7.88
N HIS A 206 -16.06 -3.98 7.62
CA HIS A 206 -16.46 -2.90 6.71
C HIS A 206 -16.74 -3.43 5.30
N LEU A 207 -15.85 -4.25 4.73
CA LEU A 207 -16.04 -4.87 3.41
C LEU A 207 -17.33 -5.70 3.35
N LYS A 208 -17.67 -6.43 4.42
CA LYS A 208 -18.95 -7.15 4.52
C LYS A 208 -20.13 -6.18 4.52
N ARG A 209 -20.08 -5.10 5.32
CA ARG A 209 -21.14 -4.09 5.40
C ARG A 209 -21.43 -3.43 4.05
N ILE A 210 -20.40 -3.17 3.24
CA ILE A 210 -20.57 -2.52 1.93
C ILE A 210 -20.79 -3.51 0.77
N GLY A 211 -20.77 -4.83 1.04
CA GLY A 211 -20.94 -5.87 0.04
C GLY A 211 -19.72 -6.12 -0.86
N ALA A 212 -18.53 -5.70 -0.44
CA ALA A 212 -17.27 -5.88 -1.18
C ALA A 212 -16.41 -7.06 -0.67
N PHE A 213 -16.83 -7.74 0.39
CA PHE A 213 -16.13 -8.90 0.94
C PHE A 213 -16.10 -10.05 -0.05
N LEU A 214 -14.92 -10.64 -0.26
CA LEU A 214 -14.78 -11.89 -1.00
C LEU A 214 -14.74 -13.05 0.00
N CYS A 215 -15.61 -14.04 -0.22
CA CYS A 215 -15.61 -15.27 0.56
C CYS A 215 -14.54 -16.23 0.01
N PRO A 216 -13.61 -16.75 0.81
CA PRO A 216 -12.65 -17.74 0.34
C PRO A 216 -13.40 -19.03 -0.04
N VAL A 217 -13.08 -19.60 -1.20
CA VAL A 217 -13.66 -20.87 -1.66
C VAL A 217 -12.80 -22.02 -1.11
N PRO A 218 -13.39 -23.04 -0.44
CA PRO A 218 -12.66 -24.22 0.01
C PRO A 218 -12.03 -24.97 -1.17
N ALA A 219 -10.78 -25.43 -0.99
CA ALA A 219 -9.99 -26.11 -2.00
C ALA A 219 -10.39 -27.58 -2.22
N ASP A 220 -11.69 -27.88 -2.32
CA ASP A 220 -12.19 -29.26 -2.42
C ASP A 220 -12.18 -29.78 -3.86
N SER A 221 -11.01 -29.75 -4.52
CA SER A 221 -10.64 -30.65 -5.63
C SER A 221 -9.13 -30.58 -5.87
N PRO A 222 -8.41 -31.73 -5.89
CA PRO A 222 -6.95 -31.77 -6.05
C PRO A 222 -6.43 -31.25 -7.40
N ASP A 223 -7.30 -31.09 -8.40
CA ASP A 223 -6.95 -30.59 -9.74
C ASP A 223 -7.54 -29.20 -10.06
N ALA A 224 -8.34 -28.62 -9.17
CA ALA A 224 -8.90 -27.29 -9.37
C ALA A 224 -8.02 -26.21 -8.73
N VAL A 225 -7.57 -25.24 -9.51
CA VAL A 225 -7.19 -23.94 -8.93
C VAL A 225 -8.43 -23.43 -8.19
N PRO A 226 -8.39 -23.17 -6.87
CA PRO A 226 -9.53 -22.66 -6.14
C PRO A 226 -9.93 -21.34 -6.80
N VAL A 227 -11.02 -21.36 -7.54
CA VAL A 227 -11.53 -20.18 -8.20
C VAL A 227 -12.31 -19.44 -7.14
N ILE A 228 -11.97 -18.17 -6.90
CA ILE A 228 -12.71 -17.36 -5.93
C ILE A 228 -14.17 -17.16 -6.42
N CYS A 229 -14.44 -17.38 -7.71
CA CYS A 229 -15.79 -17.38 -8.29
C CYS A 229 -16.03 -18.42 -9.39
N PRO A 230 -17.24 -19.00 -9.49
CA PRO A 230 -17.58 -19.95 -10.57
C PRO A 230 -17.35 -19.31 -11.95
N GLY A 231 -16.51 -19.94 -12.79
CA GLY A 231 -16.28 -19.54 -14.19
C GLY A 231 -14.91 -18.93 -14.52
N SER A 232 -14.07 -18.60 -13.53
CA SER A 232 -12.70 -18.13 -13.80
C SER A 232 -11.73 -19.31 -13.87
N THR A 233 -11.76 -20.08 -14.97
CA THR A 233 -10.72 -21.10 -15.19
C THR A 233 -9.40 -20.41 -15.53
N VAL A 234 -8.31 -20.81 -14.87
CA VAL A 234 -6.97 -20.55 -15.39
C VAL A 234 -6.85 -21.36 -16.67
N THR A 235 -6.94 -20.69 -17.82
CA THR A 235 -6.69 -21.36 -19.10
C THR A 235 -5.23 -21.80 -19.12
N PRO A 236 -4.92 -23.03 -19.52
CA PRO A 236 -3.56 -23.43 -19.83
C PRO A 236 -2.94 -22.40 -20.79
N GLU A 237 -1.69 -22.05 -20.54
CA GLU A 237 -0.95 -21.17 -21.45
C GLU A 237 -0.94 -21.81 -22.84
N PRO A 238 -1.16 -21.05 -23.91
CA PRO A 238 -1.15 -21.61 -25.25
C PRO A 238 0.19 -22.32 -25.47
N ALA A 239 0.15 -23.55 -25.98
CA ALA A 239 1.35 -24.27 -26.39
C ALA A 239 2.13 -23.38 -27.38
N GLY A 240 3.30 -22.88 -26.98
CA GLY A 240 4.06 -21.95 -27.81
C GLY A 240 4.98 -20.94 -27.10
N CYS A 241 5.01 -20.87 -25.75
CA CYS A 241 6.05 -20.11 -25.07
C CYS A 241 7.44 -20.74 -25.33
N PRO A 242 8.46 -19.94 -25.71
CA PRO A 242 9.78 -20.49 -26.05
C PRO A 242 10.55 -20.98 -24.81
N VAL A 243 10.20 -20.48 -23.63
CA VAL A 243 10.80 -20.86 -22.35
C VAL A 243 9.74 -20.98 -21.26
N LYS A 244 10.07 -21.69 -20.17
CA LYS A 244 9.16 -21.87 -19.03
C LYS A 244 9.01 -20.57 -18.22
N ALA A 245 10.09 -19.80 -18.06
CA ALA A 245 10.04 -18.53 -17.33
C ALA A 245 10.86 -17.43 -18.00
N SER A 246 10.47 -16.19 -17.74
CA SER A 246 11.21 -14.98 -18.09
C SER A 246 11.37 -14.12 -16.85
N VAL A 247 12.61 -13.80 -16.48
CA VAL A 247 12.90 -12.76 -15.48
C VAL A 247 12.77 -11.41 -16.18
N ILE A 248 11.91 -10.53 -15.67
CA ILE A 248 11.62 -9.22 -16.25
C ILE A 248 12.25 -8.13 -15.37
N ILE A 249 13.08 -7.29 -15.99
CA ILE A 249 13.80 -6.19 -15.33
C ILE A 249 13.53 -4.88 -16.07
N PRO A 250 12.52 -4.09 -15.68
CA PRO A 250 12.43 -2.70 -16.08
C PRO A 250 13.61 -1.92 -15.49
N VAL A 251 14.26 -1.07 -16.28
CA VAL A 251 15.41 -0.29 -15.82
C VAL A 251 15.41 1.13 -16.38
N PHE A 252 15.80 2.09 -15.53
CA PHE A 252 16.07 3.47 -15.91
C PHE A 252 17.17 4.04 -15.03
N ASN A 253 18.31 4.40 -15.62
CA ASN A 253 19.47 4.98 -14.94
C ASN A 253 19.91 4.17 -13.71
N ARG A 254 20.49 2.99 -13.97
CA ARG A 254 20.97 2.04 -12.97
C ARG A 254 22.33 1.45 -13.33
N ALA A 255 23.22 2.25 -13.90
CA ALA A 255 24.55 1.77 -14.32
C ALA A 255 25.35 1.16 -13.16
N GLY A 256 25.12 1.63 -11.93
CA GLY A 256 25.77 1.12 -10.72
C GLY A 256 25.21 -0.19 -10.14
N THR A 257 24.03 -0.65 -10.57
CA THR A 257 23.37 -1.82 -9.96
C THR A 257 22.92 -2.89 -10.95
N ILE A 258 22.67 -2.52 -12.22
CA ILE A 258 22.02 -3.39 -13.21
C ILE A 258 22.84 -4.65 -13.53
N ARG A 259 24.17 -4.57 -13.49
CA ARG A 259 25.05 -5.73 -13.71
C ARG A 259 24.75 -6.84 -12.70
N ASP A 260 24.72 -6.50 -11.41
CA ASP A 260 24.48 -7.48 -10.34
C ASP A 260 23.10 -8.13 -10.48
N ALA A 261 22.08 -7.34 -10.83
CA ALA A 261 20.72 -7.84 -11.06
C ALA A 261 20.68 -8.84 -12.22
N VAL A 262 21.30 -8.50 -13.36
CA VAL A 262 21.36 -9.38 -14.54
C VAL A 262 22.17 -10.64 -14.25
N GLU A 263 23.33 -10.54 -13.63
CA GLU A 263 24.17 -11.68 -13.27
C GLU A 263 23.48 -12.61 -12.26
N SER A 264 22.76 -12.04 -11.28
CA SER A 264 21.91 -12.77 -10.35
C SER A 264 20.80 -13.56 -11.05
N ALA A 265 20.14 -12.96 -12.05
CA ALA A 265 19.11 -13.62 -12.85
C ALA A 265 19.69 -14.70 -13.79
N LEU A 266 20.86 -14.47 -14.39
CA LEU A 266 21.49 -15.42 -15.32
C LEU A 266 22.15 -16.61 -14.60
N SER A 267 22.47 -16.48 -13.32
CA SER A 267 23.06 -17.54 -12.50
C SER A 267 22.05 -18.49 -11.87
N GLN A 268 20.75 -18.41 -12.21
CA GLN A 268 19.75 -19.33 -11.68
C GLN A 268 19.93 -20.74 -12.26
N GLU A 269 19.82 -21.73 -11.37
CA GLU A 269 19.86 -23.16 -11.66
C GLU A 269 18.43 -23.68 -11.72
N CYS A 270 18.00 -24.12 -12.91
CA CYS A 270 16.66 -24.63 -13.17
C CYS A 270 16.73 -25.87 -14.07
N ASP A 271 15.80 -26.80 -13.91
CA ASP A 271 15.62 -27.95 -14.80
C ASP A 271 14.77 -27.62 -16.04
N PHE A 272 14.35 -26.36 -16.18
CA PHE A 272 13.63 -25.80 -17.31
C PHE A 272 14.40 -24.65 -17.98
N GLY A 273 14.10 -24.39 -19.25
CA GLY A 273 14.64 -23.24 -19.97
C GLY A 273 14.01 -21.92 -19.49
N TYR A 274 14.82 -20.87 -19.33
CA TYR A 274 14.38 -19.51 -19.01
C TYR A 274 15.26 -18.45 -19.68
N ASN A 275 14.77 -17.22 -19.78
CA ASN A 275 15.54 -16.06 -20.23
C ASN A 275 15.37 -14.85 -19.28
N VAL A 276 16.18 -13.81 -19.51
CA VAL A 276 16.12 -12.52 -18.80
C VAL A 276 15.78 -11.45 -19.82
N ILE A 277 14.68 -10.72 -19.62
CA ILE A 277 14.24 -9.61 -20.46
C ILE A 277 14.42 -8.32 -19.68
N VAL A 278 15.39 -7.50 -20.13
CA VAL A 278 15.64 -6.17 -19.58
C VAL A 278 15.02 -5.14 -20.51
N VAL A 279 14.13 -4.32 -19.96
CA VAL A 279 13.52 -3.20 -20.69
C VAL A 279 14.14 -1.91 -20.20
N ASP A 280 15.07 -1.38 -21.00
CA ASP A 280 15.77 -0.13 -20.73
C ASP A 280 14.96 1.06 -21.24
N ASN A 281 14.39 1.82 -20.30
CA ASN A 281 13.51 2.94 -20.58
C ASN A 281 14.30 4.22 -20.90
N HIS A 282 15.19 4.13 -21.89
CA HIS A 282 16.04 5.22 -22.36
C HIS A 282 16.99 5.78 -21.30
N SER A 283 17.75 4.91 -20.65
CA SER A 283 18.80 5.34 -19.72
C SER A 283 19.85 6.25 -20.39
N THR A 284 20.45 7.13 -19.61
CA THR A 284 21.44 8.12 -20.04
C THR A 284 22.71 8.12 -19.19
N ASP A 285 22.84 7.18 -18.26
CA ASP A 285 23.91 7.11 -17.26
C ASP A 285 24.97 6.03 -17.56
N GLY A 286 24.90 5.39 -18.72
CA GLY A 286 25.77 4.26 -19.08
C GLY A 286 25.10 2.88 -18.96
N THR A 287 23.85 2.80 -18.48
CA THR A 287 23.11 1.53 -18.33
C THR A 287 22.94 0.82 -19.69
N THR A 288 22.55 1.55 -20.74
CA THR A 288 22.30 0.99 -22.07
C THR A 288 23.55 0.32 -22.63
N GLU A 289 24.69 1.02 -22.61
CA GLU A 289 25.97 0.52 -23.12
C GLU A 289 26.49 -0.66 -22.29
N LEU A 290 26.18 -0.68 -20.99
CA LEU A 290 26.52 -1.81 -20.11
C LEU A 290 25.70 -3.05 -20.45
N LEU A 291 24.40 -2.90 -20.73
CA LEU A 291 23.52 -3.99 -21.14
C LEU A 291 23.91 -4.55 -22.51
N GLU A 292 24.28 -3.69 -23.46
CA GLU A 292 24.80 -4.12 -24.77
C GLU A 292 26.05 -4.99 -24.63
N ARG A 293 27.03 -4.57 -23.81
CA ARG A 293 28.22 -5.37 -23.52
C ARG A 293 27.89 -6.71 -22.86
N LEU A 294 26.97 -6.71 -21.89
CA LEU A 294 26.52 -7.94 -21.22
C LEU A 294 25.87 -8.93 -22.20
N VAL A 295 25.10 -8.42 -23.17
CA VAL A 295 24.52 -9.24 -24.24
C VAL A 295 25.61 -9.89 -25.10
N GLU A 296 26.63 -9.14 -25.48
CA GLU A 296 27.77 -9.66 -26.27
C GLU A 296 28.58 -10.70 -25.49
N GLU A 297 28.91 -10.41 -24.23
CA GLU A 297 29.64 -11.29 -23.30
C GLU A 297 28.91 -12.64 -23.12
N THR A 298 27.59 -12.59 -22.91
CA THR A 298 26.77 -13.79 -22.67
C THR A 298 26.49 -14.59 -23.94
N SER A 299 26.47 -13.94 -25.11
CA SER A 299 26.29 -14.62 -26.40
C SER A 299 27.56 -15.32 -26.89
N SER A 300 28.75 -14.87 -26.44
CA SER A 300 30.05 -15.40 -26.85
C SER A 300 30.55 -16.56 -25.98
N SER A 301 29.93 -16.80 -24.83
CA SER A 301 30.31 -17.89 -23.92
C SER A 301 29.72 -19.22 -24.38
N GLU A 302 30.58 -20.20 -24.73
CA GLU A 302 30.21 -21.59 -25.07
C GLU A 302 29.43 -22.31 -23.95
N ALA A 303 29.37 -21.72 -22.75
CA ALA A 303 28.72 -22.26 -21.55
C ALA A 303 27.17 -22.22 -21.57
N VAL A 304 26.52 -21.65 -22.60
CA VAL A 304 25.05 -21.68 -22.75
C VAL A 304 24.53 -23.10 -23.08
N SER A 305 25.43 -24.06 -23.28
CA SER A 305 25.12 -25.48 -23.53
C SER A 305 24.61 -26.26 -22.31
N ALA A 306 24.56 -25.66 -21.11
CA ALA A 306 24.33 -26.41 -19.86
C ALA A 306 22.94 -26.24 -19.20
N GLY A 307 21.95 -25.62 -19.84
CA GLY A 307 20.64 -25.41 -19.22
C GLY A 307 19.45 -25.20 -20.16
N GLY A 308 19.00 -26.27 -20.81
CA GLY A 308 17.69 -26.35 -21.48
C GLY A 308 17.67 -26.19 -23.01
N PRO A 309 16.58 -26.58 -23.71
CA PRO A 309 16.57 -26.92 -25.14
C PRO A 309 16.64 -25.73 -26.11
N CYS A 310 16.83 -24.51 -25.62
CA CYS A 310 16.73 -23.30 -26.44
C CYS A 310 18.11 -22.68 -26.59
N GLY A 311 18.85 -23.08 -27.63
CA GLY A 311 20.13 -22.50 -28.04
C GLY A 311 20.02 -21.06 -28.58
N GLY A 312 19.35 -20.19 -27.83
CA GLY A 312 19.13 -18.78 -28.14
C GLY A 312 19.71 -17.86 -27.05
N GLN A 313 19.86 -16.58 -27.41
CA GLN A 313 20.32 -15.51 -26.53
C GLN A 313 19.51 -15.45 -25.22
N ARG A 314 20.17 -15.70 -24.08
CA ARG A 314 19.54 -15.79 -22.75
C ARG A 314 19.21 -14.42 -22.14
N LEU A 315 20.00 -13.40 -22.45
CA LEU A 315 19.80 -12.01 -22.04
C LEU A 315 19.23 -11.19 -23.20
N ILE A 316 18.02 -10.69 -23.06
CA ILE A 316 17.30 -9.90 -24.05
C ILE A 316 17.28 -8.46 -23.55
N HIS A 317 17.90 -7.55 -24.30
CA HIS A 317 17.87 -6.12 -24.05
C HIS A 317 16.88 -5.46 -25.02
N ILE A 318 15.89 -4.74 -24.48
CA ILE A 318 14.87 -4.02 -25.24
C ILE A 318 14.92 -2.54 -24.84
N VAL A 319 15.09 -1.67 -25.83
CA VAL A 319 14.82 -0.24 -25.68
C VAL A 319 13.46 0.04 -26.34
N PRO A 320 12.44 0.51 -25.60
CA PRO A 320 11.13 0.81 -26.17
C PRO A 320 11.21 1.82 -27.32
N GLU A 321 10.28 1.72 -28.28
CA GLU A 321 10.09 2.80 -29.26
C GLU A 321 9.40 4.03 -28.62
N ASP A 322 8.51 3.79 -27.66
CA ASP A 322 7.78 4.81 -26.91
C ASP A 322 8.61 5.32 -25.73
N ARG A 323 8.83 6.63 -25.68
CA ARG A 323 9.57 7.33 -24.61
C ARG A 323 8.71 7.69 -23.39
N GLY A 324 7.40 7.44 -23.46
CA GLY A 324 6.42 7.82 -22.43
C GLY A 324 6.11 6.73 -21.41
N LEU A 325 6.76 5.56 -21.49
CA LEU A 325 6.44 4.41 -20.64
C LEU A 325 6.85 4.66 -19.18
N GLY A 326 5.96 4.27 -18.26
CA GLY A 326 6.30 4.00 -16.88
C GLY A 326 6.77 2.56 -16.68
N ILE A 327 6.93 2.15 -15.42
CA ILE A 327 7.33 0.78 -15.05
C ILE A 327 6.29 -0.22 -15.58
N GLY A 328 5.00 0.07 -15.44
CA GLY A 328 3.92 -0.79 -15.95
C GLY A 328 3.93 -0.94 -17.47
N GLY A 329 4.24 0.13 -18.22
CA GLY A 329 4.45 0.09 -19.66
C GLY A 329 5.62 -0.81 -20.06
N CYS A 330 6.74 -0.71 -19.35
CA CYS A 330 7.89 -1.59 -19.54
C CYS A 330 7.54 -3.07 -19.30
N TRP A 331 6.80 -3.36 -18.24
CA TRP A 331 6.25 -4.70 -17.98
C TRP A 331 5.36 -5.20 -19.12
N ASN A 332 4.45 -4.35 -19.59
CA ASN A 332 3.58 -4.70 -20.71
C ASN A 332 4.39 -5.02 -21.97
N LEU A 333 5.41 -4.22 -22.29
CA LEU A 333 6.29 -4.47 -23.44
C LEU A 333 6.98 -5.83 -23.31
N ALA A 334 7.58 -6.12 -22.14
CA ALA A 334 8.30 -7.36 -21.90
C ALA A 334 7.39 -8.60 -22.01
N VAL A 335 6.18 -8.53 -21.46
CA VAL A 335 5.21 -9.63 -21.43
C VAL A 335 4.60 -9.89 -22.83
N GLN A 336 4.43 -8.85 -23.64
CA GLN A 336 3.94 -8.97 -25.02
C GLN A 336 5.02 -9.44 -26.00
N ASP A 337 6.29 -9.39 -25.61
CA ASP A 337 7.38 -9.93 -26.42
C ASP A 337 7.18 -11.43 -26.67
N SER A 338 7.38 -11.87 -27.92
CA SER A 338 7.23 -13.27 -28.32
C SER A 338 8.19 -14.22 -27.59
N ARG A 339 9.27 -13.68 -27.00
CA ARG A 339 10.27 -14.42 -26.23
C ARG A 339 9.87 -14.61 -24.77
N CYS A 340 8.81 -13.97 -24.29
CA CYS A 340 8.36 -14.11 -22.91
C CYS A 340 7.78 -15.51 -22.66
N GLY A 341 8.24 -16.12 -21.56
CA GLY A 341 7.91 -17.49 -21.16
C GLY A 341 6.52 -17.65 -20.56
N GLU A 342 6.23 -18.87 -20.10
CA GLU A 342 4.97 -19.21 -19.44
C GLU A 342 4.73 -18.37 -18.18
N PHE A 343 5.80 -18.13 -17.41
CA PHE A 343 5.79 -17.29 -16.22
C PHE A 343 6.67 -16.06 -16.39
N ALA A 344 6.15 -14.89 -16.01
CA ALA A 344 6.92 -13.65 -15.92
C ALA A 344 7.26 -13.38 -14.45
N VAL A 345 8.54 -13.24 -14.13
CA VAL A 345 9.05 -13.13 -12.75
C VAL A 345 9.76 -11.81 -12.57
N GLN A 346 9.42 -11.06 -11.54
CA GLN A 346 10.03 -9.77 -11.24
C GLN A 346 11.48 -9.92 -10.75
N LEU A 347 12.33 -9.00 -11.19
CA LEU A 347 13.53 -8.58 -10.49
C LEU A 347 13.72 -7.06 -10.71
N ASP A 348 13.79 -6.27 -9.64
CA ASP A 348 14.05 -4.84 -9.79
C ASP A 348 15.54 -4.61 -10.14
N SER A 349 15.80 -3.61 -10.97
CA SER A 349 17.13 -3.32 -11.54
C SER A 349 18.21 -2.92 -10.53
N ASP A 350 17.84 -2.66 -9.29
CA ASP A 350 18.70 -2.35 -8.15
C ASP A 350 18.79 -3.45 -7.11
N ASP A 351 18.18 -4.61 -7.34
CA ASP A 351 18.10 -5.71 -6.39
C ASP A 351 18.65 -7.01 -6.98
N VAL A 352 18.73 -8.08 -6.16
CA VAL A 352 19.28 -9.39 -6.56
C VAL A 352 18.47 -10.55 -5.96
N TYR A 353 18.42 -11.70 -6.62
CA TYR A 353 17.92 -12.93 -6.01
C TYR A 353 18.85 -13.41 -4.89
N SER A 354 18.26 -14.03 -3.86
CA SER A 354 18.99 -14.49 -2.66
C SER A 354 19.91 -15.69 -2.89
N GLY A 355 19.72 -16.44 -3.98
CA GLY A 355 20.59 -17.54 -4.38
C GLY A 355 20.21 -18.15 -5.74
N HIS A 356 20.97 -19.16 -6.18
CA HIS A 356 20.82 -19.79 -7.50
C HIS A 356 19.50 -20.57 -7.69
N GLY A 357 18.83 -20.97 -6.61
CA GLY A 357 17.57 -21.73 -6.67
C GLY A 357 16.30 -20.87 -6.55
N SER A 358 16.40 -19.53 -6.51
CA SER A 358 15.24 -18.66 -6.27
C SER A 358 14.18 -18.78 -7.37
N LEU A 359 14.60 -18.76 -8.64
CA LEU A 359 13.67 -18.86 -9.78
C LEU A 359 12.99 -20.23 -9.84
N ALA A 360 13.72 -21.32 -9.58
CA ALA A 360 13.16 -22.67 -9.53
C ALA A 360 12.06 -22.77 -8.46
N ARG A 361 12.30 -22.25 -7.25
CA ARG A 361 11.31 -22.22 -6.16
C ARG A 361 10.07 -21.40 -6.52
N ILE A 362 10.24 -20.26 -7.19
CA ILE A 362 9.12 -19.41 -7.63
C ILE A 362 8.24 -20.17 -8.63
N VAL A 363 8.85 -20.81 -9.64
CA VAL A 363 8.13 -21.56 -10.67
C VAL A 363 7.44 -22.79 -10.07
N GLU A 364 8.13 -23.53 -9.20
CA GLU A 364 7.55 -24.65 -8.44
C GLU A 364 6.33 -24.21 -7.62
N GLY A 365 6.35 -22.99 -7.08
CA GLY A 365 5.23 -22.40 -6.36
C GLY A 365 3.92 -22.35 -7.15
N PHE A 366 3.95 -22.14 -8.47
CA PHE A 366 2.75 -22.17 -9.30
C PHE A 366 2.12 -23.56 -9.38
N ASP A 367 2.96 -24.59 -9.49
CA ASP A 367 2.52 -25.96 -9.65
C ASP A 367 2.08 -26.58 -8.31
N ASN A 368 2.77 -26.26 -7.22
CA ASN A 368 2.43 -26.76 -5.88
C ASN A 368 1.21 -26.06 -5.29
N MET A 369 1.11 -24.73 -5.43
CA MET A 369 0.01 -23.97 -4.82
C MET A 369 -1.21 -23.81 -5.73
N LYS A 370 -1.08 -24.20 -7.01
CA LYS A 370 -2.11 -24.05 -8.05
C LYS A 370 -2.67 -22.62 -8.07
N CYS A 371 -1.79 -21.65 -8.33
CA CYS A 371 -2.11 -20.22 -8.24
C CYS A 371 -1.89 -19.48 -9.57
N ALA A 372 -2.37 -18.24 -9.64
CA ALA A 372 -2.21 -17.33 -10.78
C ALA A 372 -1.05 -16.34 -10.63
N MET A 373 -0.64 -16.11 -9.38
CA MET A 373 0.45 -15.22 -8.99
C MET A 373 1.14 -15.82 -7.78
N VAL A 374 2.46 -15.75 -7.73
CA VAL A 374 3.29 -16.13 -6.58
C VAL A 374 3.96 -14.87 -6.06
N ILE A 375 4.00 -14.71 -4.75
CA ILE A 375 4.74 -13.63 -4.09
C ILE A 375 5.68 -14.23 -3.05
N GLY A 376 6.95 -13.85 -3.12
CA GLY A 376 7.97 -14.27 -2.17
C GLY A 376 8.11 -13.34 -0.96
N SER A 377 9.10 -13.68 -0.13
CA SER A 377 9.67 -12.81 0.89
C SER A 377 11.02 -12.26 0.43
N TYR A 378 11.41 -11.13 1.02
CA TYR A 378 12.71 -10.52 0.76
C TYR A 378 13.40 -10.10 2.07
N LEU A 379 14.71 -9.91 1.98
CA LEU A 379 15.52 -9.37 3.08
C LEU A 379 16.01 -7.97 2.68
N MET A 380 15.85 -7.02 3.60
CA MET A 380 16.41 -5.68 3.46
C MET A 380 17.92 -5.74 3.67
N THR A 381 18.69 -5.25 2.70
CA THR A 381 20.15 -5.20 2.81
C THR A 381 20.72 -3.84 2.45
N ASP A 382 21.93 -3.57 2.89
CA ASP A 382 22.76 -2.53 2.26
C ASP A 382 23.23 -2.98 0.86
N PHE A 383 24.01 -2.13 0.19
CA PHE A 383 24.58 -2.43 -1.12
C PHE A 383 25.54 -3.65 -1.08
N GLY A 384 26.19 -3.91 0.05
CA GLY A 384 27.08 -5.05 0.28
C GLY A 384 26.37 -6.34 0.68
N LEU A 385 25.04 -6.40 0.58
CA LEU A 385 24.18 -7.52 0.98
C LEU A 385 24.18 -7.83 2.49
N ASN A 386 24.64 -6.91 3.33
CA ASN A 386 24.51 -7.06 4.77
C ASN A 386 23.07 -6.74 5.19
N PRO A 387 22.43 -7.57 6.04
CA PRO A 387 21.09 -7.30 6.55
C PRO A 387 20.99 -5.93 7.23
N ILE A 388 19.96 -5.15 6.89
CA ILE A 388 19.63 -3.89 7.57
C ILE A 388 18.20 -3.96 8.14
N PRO A 389 17.88 -3.18 9.18
CA PRO A 389 16.51 -3.09 9.68
C PRO A 389 15.52 -2.69 8.57
N PRO A 390 14.28 -3.22 8.59
CA PRO A 390 13.69 -4.17 9.56
C PRO A 390 14.10 -5.65 9.39
N GLY A 391 14.98 -5.99 8.43
CA GLY A 391 15.38 -7.36 8.14
C GLY A 391 14.44 -8.06 7.15
N VAL A 392 13.95 -9.24 7.49
CA VAL A 392 13.08 -10.04 6.60
C VAL A 392 11.68 -9.42 6.53
N ILE A 393 11.19 -9.25 5.31
CA ILE A 393 9.82 -8.86 5.01
C ILE A 393 9.12 -10.03 4.33
N ASP A 394 8.20 -10.67 5.06
CA ASP A 394 7.51 -11.89 4.62
C ASP A 394 5.98 -11.73 4.49
N HIS A 395 5.47 -10.54 4.81
CA HIS A 395 4.08 -10.15 4.66
C HIS A 395 3.08 -11.19 5.21
N ARG A 396 3.35 -11.72 6.42
CA ARG A 396 2.51 -12.73 7.11
C ARG A 396 1.06 -12.29 7.38
N GLU A 397 0.72 -11.03 7.16
CA GLU A 397 -0.65 -10.55 7.17
C GLU A 397 -1.52 -11.16 6.04
N TRP A 398 -0.91 -11.80 5.04
CA TRP A 398 -1.65 -12.57 4.04
C TRP A 398 -1.98 -13.98 4.55
N THR A 399 -3.26 -14.32 4.54
CA THR A 399 -3.76 -15.66 4.87
C THR A 399 -4.59 -16.21 3.71
N ASP A 400 -4.67 -17.52 3.56
CA ASP A 400 -5.54 -18.14 2.54
C ASP A 400 -7.03 -17.77 2.74
N SER A 401 -7.45 -17.49 3.99
CA SER A 401 -8.84 -17.16 4.32
C SER A 401 -9.20 -15.69 4.11
N ASN A 402 -8.25 -14.75 4.25
CA ASN A 402 -8.58 -13.32 4.23
C ASN A 402 -7.56 -12.42 3.52
N GLY A 403 -6.45 -12.97 3.00
CA GLY A 403 -5.38 -12.19 2.37
C GLY A 403 -5.87 -11.27 1.25
N MET A 404 -6.78 -11.74 0.39
CA MET A 404 -7.39 -10.94 -0.69
C MET A 404 -8.25 -9.77 -0.22
N ASN A 405 -8.81 -9.84 1.00
CA ASN A 405 -9.56 -8.74 1.61
C ASN A 405 -8.59 -7.79 2.34
N ASN A 406 -7.64 -8.35 3.10
CA ASN A 406 -6.60 -7.59 3.79
C ASN A 406 -5.69 -6.82 2.82
N ALA A 407 -5.54 -7.31 1.57
CA ALA A 407 -4.82 -6.65 0.50
C ALA A 407 -5.31 -5.22 0.25
N LEU A 408 -6.61 -4.94 0.45
CA LEU A 408 -7.19 -3.61 0.30
C LEU A 408 -6.78 -2.65 1.43
N ARG A 409 -6.32 -3.15 2.58
CA ARG A 409 -5.88 -2.36 3.73
C ARG A 409 -4.40 -2.00 3.65
N ILE A 410 -3.56 -2.95 3.23
CA ILE A 410 -2.10 -2.80 3.23
C ILE A 410 -1.56 -2.06 2.00
N ASN A 411 -0.33 -1.54 2.11
CA ASN A 411 0.30 -0.70 1.09
C ASN A 411 1.03 -1.45 -0.03
N GLY A 412 1.31 -2.74 0.14
CA GLY A 412 1.98 -3.56 -0.87
C GLY A 412 1.78 -5.03 -0.55
N LEU A 413 1.92 -5.90 -1.55
CA LEU A 413 1.73 -7.34 -1.38
C LEU A 413 3.03 -8.14 -1.11
N GLY A 414 4.19 -7.48 -1.12
CA GLY A 414 5.52 -8.12 -1.00
C GLY A 414 6.15 -8.46 -2.34
N ALA A 415 7.44 -8.83 -2.33
CA ALA A 415 8.28 -9.10 -3.51
C ALA A 415 9.17 -10.35 -3.28
N PRO A 416 9.70 -11.01 -4.32
CA PRO A 416 9.45 -10.77 -5.74
C PRO A 416 8.05 -11.28 -6.12
N ARG A 417 7.47 -10.71 -7.17
CA ARG A 417 6.18 -11.15 -7.73
C ARG A 417 6.41 -11.94 -9.00
N ALA A 418 5.68 -13.02 -9.17
CA ALA A 418 5.64 -13.77 -10.41
C ALA A 418 4.20 -13.98 -10.85
N PHE A 419 3.99 -14.05 -12.16
CA PHE A 419 2.68 -14.10 -12.77
C PHE A 419 2.62 -15.12 -13.91
N ARG A 420 1.43 -15.67 -14.15
CA ARG A 420 1.14 -16.33 -15.43
C ARG A 420 1.09 -15.29 -16.55
N THR A 421 1.90 -15.50 -17.58
CA THR A 421 2.06 -14.55 -18.68
C THR A 421 0.74 -14.29 -19.43
N SER A 422 -0.11 -15.30 -19.64
CA SER A 422 -1.43 -15.11 -20.27
C SER A 422 -2.33 -14.13 -19.51
N LEU A 423 -2.30 -14.18 -18.17
CA LEU A 423 -3.10 -13.28 -17.34
C LEU A 423 -2.57 -11.85 -17.43
N LEU A 424 -1.24 -11.68 -17.44
CA LEU A 424 -0.65 -10.36 -17.66
C LEU A 424 -0.97 -9.82 -19.06
N ARG A 425 -0.94 -10.65 -20.11
CA ARG A 425 -1.32 -10.23 -21.47
C ARG A 425 -2.78 -9.80 -21.56
N LYS A 426 -3.66 -10.47 -20.79
CA LYS A 426 -5.10 -10.18 -20.72
C LYS A 426 -5.40 -8.90 -19.94
N PHE A 427 -4.83 -8.73 -18.75
CA PHE A 427 -5.16 -7.62 -17.86
C PHE A 427 -4.34 -6.38 -18.13
N ARG A 428 -3.04 -6.57 -18.40
CA ARG A 428 -2.01 -5.54 -18.57
C ARG A 428 -1.81 -4.72 -17.30
N PHE A 429 -0.56 -4.34 -17.05
CA PHE A 429 -0.25 -3.38 -16.00
C PHE A 429 -0.80 -2.00 -16.38
N PRO A 430 -1.29 -1.21 -15.41
CA PRO A 430 -1.47 0.22 -15.65
C PRO A 430 -0.11 0.86 -15.89
N ASP A 431 -0.01 1.72 -16.90
CA ASP A 431 1.26 2.35 -17.27
C ASP A 431 1.59 3.52 -16.33
N VAL A 432 2.15 3.16 -15.18
CA VAL A 432 2.62 4.07 -14.12
C VAL A 432 3.92 3.53 -13.55
N SER A 433 4.60 4.35 -12.74
CA SER A 433 5.83 3.95 -12.02
C SER A 433 5.64 3.82 -10.51
N TYR A 434 4.39 3.72 -10.06
CA TYR A 434 4.06 3.46 -8.66
C TYR A 434 2.70 2.77 -8.54
N GLY A 435 2.65 1.58 -7.94
CA GLY A 435 1.42 0.85 -7.63
C GLY A 435 0.84 0.02 -8.78
N GLU A 436 1.57 -0.12 -9.88
CA GLU A 436 1.24 -1.02 -10.99
C GLU A 436 1.21 -2.50 -10.56
N ASP A 437 2.15 -2.90 -9.72
CA ASP A 437 2.22 -4.22 -9.09
C ASP A 437 1.01 -4.48 -8.17
N TYR A 438 0.65 -3.48 -7.37
CA TYR A 438 -0.47 -3.51 -6.45
C TYR A 438 -1.80 -3.61 -7.20
N ALA A 439 -1.96 -2.86 -8.30
CA ALA A 439 -3.11 -2.97 -9.18
C ALA A 439 -3.29 -4.39 -9.74
N MET A 440 -2.20 -5.01 -10.19
CA MET A 440 -2.20 -6.38 -10.67
C MET A 440 -2.54 -7.39 -9.58
N GLY A 441 -1.97 -7.24 -8.37
CA GLY A 441 -2.30 -8.08 -7.22
C GLY A 441 -3.79 -8.00 -6.84
N LEU A 442 -4.37 -6.80 -6.80
CA LEU A 442 -5.80 -6.60 -6.55
C LEU A 442 -6.64 -7.29 -7.64
N ARG A 443 -6.32 -7.04 -8.92
CA ARG A 443 -7.06 -7.62 -10.05
C ARG A 443 -7.02 -9.15 -10.05
N ILE A 444 -5.87 -9.75 -9.77
CA ILE A 444 -5.71 -11.21 -9.73
C ILE A 444 -6.44 -11.78 -8.51
N SER A 445 -6.25 -11.19 -7.33
CA SER A 445 -6.85 -11.67 -6.06
C SER A 445 -8.38 -11.62 -6.04
N ARG A 446 -9.02 -10.93 -6.99
CA ARG A 446 -10.49 -10.94 -7.13
C ARG A 446 -11.04 -12.27 -7.63
N GLU A 447 -10.30 -12.94 -8.51
CA GLU A 447 -10.80 -14.09 -9.29
C GLU A 447 -9.93 -15.34 -9.11
N TYR A 448 -8.65 -15.17 -8.76
CA TYR A 448 -7.66 -16.24 -8.72
C TYR A 448 -6.86 -16.25 -7.42
N ARG A 449 -6.40 -17.43 -7.03
CA ARG A 449 -5.51 -17.62 -5.89
C ARG A 449 -4.15 -16.95 -6.12
N ILE A 450 -3.64 -16.28 -5.09
CA ILE A 450 -2.24 -15.83 -4.97
C ILE A 450 -1.54 -16.76 -3.98
N GLY A 451 -0.42 -17.35 -4.40
CA GLY A 451 0.46 -18.17 -3.56
C GLY A 451 1.53 -17.32 -2.87
N ARG A 452 1.98 -17.76 -1.69
CA ARG A 452 3.04 -17.11 -0.91
C ARG A 452 4.20 -18.08 -0.64
N ILE A 453 5.42 -17.62 -0.86
CA ILE A 453 6.65 -18.30 -0.42
C ILE A 453 7.26 -17.46 0.68
N TYR A 454 7.36 -18.02 1.89
CA TYR A 454 7.83 -17.26 3.06
C TYR A 454 9.35 -17.25 3.22
N ASP A 455 10.07 -18.10 2.50
CA ASP A 455 11.53 -18.07 2.44
C ASP A 455 12.02 -16.83 1.69
N VAL A 456 13.18 -16.31 2.11
CA VAL A 456 13.82 -15.17 1.43
C VAL A 456 14.29 -15.59 0.04
N LEU A 457 13.66 -15.04 -1.00
CA LEU A 457 13.99 -15.31 -2.39
C LEU A 457 14.81 -14.18 -3.05
N TYR A 458 14.92 -13.04 -2.36
CA TYR A 458 15.33 -11.76 -2.93
C TYR A 458 15.96 -10.85 -1.87
N TYR A 459 16.99 -10.11 -2.26
CA TYR A 459 17.62 -9.06 -1.45
C TYR A 459 17.25 -7.71 -2.04
N CYS A 460 16.53 -6.91 -1.24
CA CYS A 460 16.16 -5.56 -1.62
C CYS A 460 17.18 -4.59 -1.02
N ARG A 461 17.99 -3.98 -1.89
CA ARG A 461 19.17 -3.20 -1.55
C ARG A 461 18.80 -1.73 -1.30
N ARG A 462 19.34 -1.16 -0.24
CA ARG A 462 19.27 0.27 0.05
C ARG A 462 20.64 0.92 -0.18
N TRP A 463 20.67 2.03 -0.92
CA TRP A 463 21.88 2.80 -1.23
C TRP A 463 21.59 4.31 -1.28
N GLU A 464 22.63 5.15 -1.27
CA GLU A 464 22.55 6.64 -1.13
C GLU A 464 21.79 7.38 -2.25
N GLY A 465 21.27 6.66 -3.25
CA GLY A 465 20.42 7.21 -4.33
C GLY A 465 19.01 6.63 -4.39
N ASN A 466 18.56 5.85 -3.39
CA ASN A 466 17.17 5.38 -3.36
C ASN A 466 16.21 6.58 -3.21
N SER A 467 15.45 6.84 -4.27
CA SER A 467 14.50 7.94 -4.42
C SER A 467 13.36 7.98 -3.40
N ASP A 468 13.25 6.97 -2.52
CA ASP A 468 12.11 6.79 -1.61
C ASP A 468 12.39 7.17 -0.15
N ALA A 469 13.63 7.52 0.22
CA ALA A 469 13.99 7.70 1.64
C ALA A 469 13.46 9.00 2.29
N ALA A 470 13.01 9.97 1.49
CA ALA A 470 12.45 11.24 1.98
C ALA A 470 11.54 11.90 0.94
N LEU A 471 10.47 11.21 0.53
CA LEU A 471 9.48 11.79 -0.38
C LEU A 471 8.89 13.06 0.22
N ASP A 472 8.78 14.13 -0.58
CA ASP A 472 8.00 15.28 -0.21
C ASP A 472 6.53 14.89 -0.02
N ILE A 473 5.82 15.65 0.82
CA ILE A 473 4.43 15.34 1.15
C ILE A 473 3.51 15.32 -0.08
N GLY A 474 3.78 16.16 -1.08
CA GLY A 474 3.02 16.19 -2.32
C GLY A 474 3.14 14.88 -3.09
N ARG A 475 4.36 14.33 -3.21
CA ARG A 475 4.59 13.02 -3.83
C ARG A 475 3.99 11.88 -3.02
N LEU A 476 4.12 11.89 -1.69
CA LEU A 476 3.50 10.89 -0.81
C LEU A 476 1.97 10.89 -0.99
N ASN A 477 1.37 12.08 -1.01
CA ASN A 477 -0.06 12.26 -1.22
C ASN A 477 -0.52 11.77 -2.60
N ALA A 478 0.24 12.08 -3.66
CA ALA A 478 -0.05 11.59 -5.00
C ALA A 478 -0.03 10.04 -5.07
N ASN A 479 0.98 9.42 -4.44
CA ASN A 479 1.11 7.97 -4.36
C ASN A 479 -0.06 7.32 -3.60
N ASN A 480 -0.42 7.88 -2.45
CA ASN A 480 -1.54 7.42 -1.63
C ASN A 480 -2.88 7.56 -2.37
N LEU A 481 -3.13 8.71 -3.00
CA LEU A 481 -4.35 8.98 -3.74
C LEU A 481 -4.52 8.02 -4.93
N TYR A 482 -3.43 7.70 -5.63
CA TYR A 482 -3.45 6.73 -6.72
C TYR A 482 -3.81 5.32 -6.21
N LYS A 483 -3.17 4.83 -5.14
CA LYS A 483 -3.53 3.53 -4.56
C LYS A 483 -4.95 3.49 -3.99
N ASP A 484 -5.44 4.60 -3.44
CA ASP A 484 -6.83 4.69 -2.98
C ASP A 484 -7.82 4.69 -4.14
N SER A 485 -7.44 5.21 -5.31
CA SER A 485 -8.21 5.09 -6.55
C SER A 485 -8.27 3.65 -7.03
N LEU A 486 -7.13 2.93 -7.04
CA LEU A 486 -7.08 1.50 -7.37
C LEU A 486 -7.99 0.67 -6.46
N ARG A 487 -7.94 0.89 -5.14
CA ARG A 487 -8.82 0.25 -4.16
C ARG A 487 -10.29 0.61 -4.40
N THR A 488 -10.58 1.86 -4.77
CA THR A 488 -11.94 2.32 -5.06
C THR A 488 -12.55 1.52 -6.21
N TRP A 489 -11.83 1.43 -7.34
CA TRP A 489 -12.28 0.67 -8.50
C TRP A 489 -12.43 -0.83 -8.21
N GLU A 490 -11.51 -1.39 -7.42
CA GLU A 490 -11.58 -2.79 -7.03
C GLU A 490 -12.78 -3.08 -6.10
N ILE A 491 -13.04 -2.21 -5.12
CA ILE A 491 -14.23 -2.31 -4.25
C ILE A 491 -15.52 -2.25 -5.09
N GLU A 492 -15.59 -1.35 -6.06
CA GLU A 492 -16.74 -1.23 -6.96
C GLU A 492 -16.94 -2.49 -7.80
N ALA A 493 -15.86 -3.04 -8.35
CA ALA A 493 -15.90 -4.28 -9.09
C ALA A 493 -16.36 -5.46 -8.21
N ARG A 494 -15.86 -5.59 -6.98
CA ARG A 494 -16.29 -6.62 -6.02
C ARG A 494 -17.77 -6.49 -5.66
N ILE A 495 -18.25 -5.28 -5.42
CA ILE A 495 -19.68 -5.03 -5.13
C ILE A 495 -20.54 -5.44 -6.32
N ALA A 496 -20.17 -5.06 -7.54
CA ALA A 496 -20.90 -5.43 -8.75
C ALA A 496 -20.93 -6.96 -8.94
N MET A 497 -19.78 -7.62 -8.75
CA MET A 497 -19.62 -9.06 -8.82
C MET A 497 -20.47 -9.80 -7.78
N ASN A 498 -20.43 -9.38 -6.51
CA ASN A 498 -21.20 -9.99 -5.44
C ASN A 498 -22.72 -9.82 -5.62
N ARG A 499 -23.16 -8.68 -6.17
CA ARG A 499 -24.58 -8.47 -6.51
C ARG A 499 -25.06 -9.42 -7.60
N ASN A 500 -24.24 -9.68 -8.62
CA ASN A 500 -24.58 -10.59 -9.70
C ASN A 500 -24.61 -12.06 -9.24
N ASN A 501 -23.71 -12.45 -8.34
CA ASN A 501 -23.63 -13.82 -7.81
C ASN A 501 -24.71 -14.13 -6.76
N GLY A 502 -25.23 -13.13 -6.05
CA GLY A 502 -26.30 -13.29 -5.04
C GLY A 502 -27.72 -13.21 -5.61
N GLY A 503 -27.88 -13.16 -6.93
CA GLY A 503 -29.16 -12.98 -7.63
C GLY A 503 -29.82 -14.26 -8.17
N HIS A 504 -29.49 -15.44 -7.62
CA HIS A 504 -30.13 -16.72 -7.99
C HIS A 504 -30.90 -17.34 -6.83
#